data_AF-A0A4Q4CUA6-F1
#
_entry.id   AF-A0A4Q4CUA6-F1
#
_cell.length_a   1.000
_cell.length_b   1.000
_cell.length_c   1.000
_cell.angle_alpha   90.00
_cell.angle_beta   90.00
_cell.angle_gamma   90.00
#
_symmetry.space_group_name_H-M   'P 1'
#
loop_
_entity.id
_entity.type
_entity.pdbx_description
1 polymer ?
#
loop_
_entity_poly.entity_id
_entity_poly.type
_entity_poly.pdbx_seq_one_letter_code
_entity_poly.pdbx_strand_id
1 'polypeptide(L)'
;YNGGGIVHGPTPRDYEQRTPKKMKAAALRGALSDRARSGRLHVVESFVTGDAPSTKAAIAAVQAVTTRHRVLVVIDRGDDVTAKSLRNLTGLVLLTFDQLNTYDVIKSDDVVFTKAAFDAFVAARSAEGVDTIKLSAAVEASAATEAPAKKAPAKKAPAKKAPAKKAATAEKAPAKKAAAKKAPAKKAAEAGKDDQ
;
A
#
# COMPACT_ATOMS: atom_id res chain seq x y z
N TYR A 1 -25.97 -1.68 39.25
CA TYR A 1 -26.49 -2.41 38.07
C TYR A 1 -25.30 -3.03 37.37
N ASN A 2 -25.20 -4.36 37.33
CA ASN A 2 -24.21 -5.04 36.49
C ASN A 2 -24.90 -5.31 35.14
N GLY A 3 -24.27 -4.95 34.03
CA GLY A 3 -24.94 -4.93 32.72
C GLY A 3 -25.87 -3.73 32.49
N GLY A 4 -25.53 -2.55 33.02
CA GLY A 4 -26.28 -1.31 32.73
C GLY A 4 -26.22 -0.90 31.26
N GLY A 5 -27.25 -0.19 30.79
CA GLY A 5 -27.37 0.24 29.38
C GLY A 5 -26.28 1.23 28.94
N ILE A 6 -25.83 1.10 27.69
CA ILE A 6 -24.80 1.97 27.10
C ILE A 6 -25.46 3.28 26.62
N VAL A 7 -25.29 4.36 27.38
CA VAL A 7 -25.92 5.68 27.13
C VAL A 7 -25.57 6.25 25.75
N HIS A 8 -24.35 6.04 25.29
CA HIS A 8 -23.89 6.38 23.94
C HIS A 8 -23.26 5.15 23.28
N GLY A 9 -24.11 4.16 22.96
CA GLY A 9 -23.71 2.98 22.19
C GLY A 9 -23.32 3.31 20.74
N PRO A 10 -22.56 2.43 20.07
CA PRO A 10 -22.30 2.56 18.65
C PRO A 10 -23.60 2.43 17.85
N THR A 11 -23.97 3.46 17.10
CA THR A 11 -25.08 3.41 16.14
C THR A 11 -24.62 2.83 14.80
N PRO A 12 -25.50 2.15 14.05
CA PRO A 12 -25.28 1.88 12.64
C PRO A 12 -25.04 3.22 11.92
N ARG A 13 -23.96 3.29 11.15
CA ARG A 13 -23.61 4.45 10.33
C ARG A 13 -22.86 4.00 9.10
N ASP A 14 -23.02 4.77 8.03
CA ASP A 14 -22.16 4.69 6.87
C ASP A 14 -20.79 5.33 7.20
N TYR A 15 -19.73 4.75 6.65
CA TYR A 15 -18.36 5.26 6.75
C TYR A 15 -17.79 5.68 5.39
N GLU A 16 -18.54 5.55 4.28
CA GLU A 16 -18.11 5.97 2.96
C GLU A 16 -17.72 7.45 2.92
N GLN A 17 -16.54 7.74 2.36
CA GLN A 17 -16.02 9.09 2.19
C GLN A 17 -15.83 9.40 0.71
N ARG A 18 -16.41 10.52 0.25
CA ARG A 18 -16.41 10.91 -1.17
C ARG A 18 -15.04 11.45 -1.61
N THR A 19 -14.13 10.56 -1.99
CA THR A 19 -12.81 10.93 -2.54
C THR A 19 -12.90 11.36 -4.01
N PRO A 20 -12.37 12.54 -4.41
CA PRO A 20 -12.35 13.01 -5.79
C PRO A 20 -11.67 12.04 -6.78
N LYS A 21 -12.25 11.89 -7.99
CA LYS A 21 -11.76 10.96 -9.03
C LYS A 21 -10.28 11.20 -9.39
N LYS A 22 -9.87 12.46 -9.56
CA LYS A 22 -8.47 12.83 -9.86
C LYS A 22 -7.48 12.39 -8.78
N MET A 23 -7.88 12.44 -7.50
CA MET A 23 -7.03 11.98 -6.39
C MET A 23 -6.86 10.46 -6.41
N LYS A 24 -7.94 9.70 -6.64
CA LYS A 24 -7.85 8.22 -6.78
C LYS A 24 -6.90 7.83 -7.92
N ALA A 25 -7.03 8.47 -9.09
CA ALA A 25 -6.17 8.21 -10.24
C ALA A 25 -4.70 8.62 -10.00
N ALA A 26 -4.45 9.76 -9.35
CA ALA A 26 -3.09 10.19 -8.99
C ALA A 26 -2.43 9.23 -7.98
N ALA A 27 -3.17 8.78 -6.97
CA ALA A 27 -2.67 7.84 -5.97
C ALA A 27 -2.29 6.47 -6.59
N LEU A 28 -3.12 5.94 -7.50
CA LEU A 28 -2.81 4.71 -8.23
C LEU A 28 -1.56 4.85 -9.11
N ARG A 29 -1.45 5.95 -9.89
CA ARG A 29 -0.25 6.22 -10.70
C ARG A 29 1.01 6.36 -9.83
N GLY A 30 0.91 7.01 -8.68
CA GLY A 30 2.01 7.13 -7.71
C GLY A 30 2.46 5.78 -7.15
N ALA A 31 1.52 4.93 -6.73
CA ALA A 31 1.82 3.60 -6.21
C ALA A 31 2.46 2.66 -7.27
N LEU A 32 1.95 2.67 -8.51
CA LEU A 32 2.57 1.92 -9.61
C LEU A 32 3.94 2.47 -9.99
N SER A 33 4.14 3.80 -9.93
CA SER A 33 5.45 4.43 -10.19
C SER A 33 6.50 4.03 -9.16
N ASP A 34 6.11 3.89 -7.88
CA ASP A 34 6.98 3.40 -6.82
C ASP A 34 7.40 1.94 -7.05
N ARG A 35 6.44 1.06 -7.39
CA ARG A 35 6.73 -0.34 -7.73
C ARG A 35 7.62 -0.48 -8.97
N ALA A 36 7.39 0.33 -10.00
CA ALA A 36 8.24 0.36 -11.19
C ALA A 36 9.68 0.81 -10.86
N ARG A 37 9.86 1.91 -10.12
CA ARG A 37 11.19 2.44 -9.73
C ARG A 37 11.97 1.48 -8.83
N SER A 38 11.28 0.68 -8.02
CA SER A 38 11.90 -0.29 -7.11
C SER A 38 12.12 -1.68 -7.74
N GLY A 39 11.85 -1.84 -9.06
CA GLY A 39 12.04 -3.11 -9.77
C GLY A 39 11.05 -4.21 -9.35
N ARG A 40 9.86 -3.80 -8.88
CA ARG A 40 8.80 -4.67 -8.29
C ARG A 40 7.56 -4.80 -9.17
N LEU A 41 7.64 -4.29 -10.39
CA LEU A 41 6.59 -4.41 -11.40
C LEU A 41 7.12 -5.32 -12.50
N HIS A 42 6.46 -6.46 -12.68
CA HIS A 42 6.82 -7.48 -13.65
C HIS A 42 5.70 -7.65 -14.67
N VAL A 43 6.04 -7.99 -15.91
CA VAL A 43 5.09 -8.33 -16.96
C VAL A 43 5.45 -9.72 -17.49
N VAL A 44 4.47 -10.61 -17.55
CA VAL A 44 4.61 -11.99 -18.07
C VAL A 44 3.66 -12.22 -19.23
N GLU A 45 4.02 -13.11 -20.16
CA GLU A 45 3.13 -13.46 -21.28
C GLU A 45 1.90 -14.24 -20.77
N SER A 46 2.12 -15.30 -19.97
CA SER A 46 1.07 -16.14 -19.38
C SER A 46 1.58 -16.85 -18.11
N PHE A 47 0.66 -17.23 -17.21
CA PHE A 47 0.97 -18.01 -16.00
C PHE A 47 0.72 -19.52 -16.15
N VAL A 48 -0.09 -19.92 -17.13
CA VAL A 48 -0.48 -21.31 -17.38
C VAL A 48 -0.39 -21.59 -18.88
N THR A 49 0.35 -22.62 -19.24
CA THR A 49 0.51 -23.06 -20.64
C THR A 49 -0.46 -24.21 -20.95
N GLY A 50 -1.70 -23.87 -21.30
CA GLY A 50 -2.75 -24.81 -21.73
C GLY A 50 -4.14 -24.44 -21.22
N ASP A 51 -5.18 -25.05 -21.79
CA ASP A 51 -6.60 -24.76 -21.49
C ASP A 51 -7.07 -25.26 -20.11
N ALA A 52 -6.30 -26.14 -19.47
CA ALA A 52 -6.65 -26.72 -18.16
C ALA A 52 -6.05 -25.93 -17.00
N PRO A 53 -6.86 -25.49 -16.00
CA PRO A 53 -6.34 -24.76 -14.84
C PRO A 53 -5.45 -25.66 -13.96
N SER A 54 -4.26 -25.17 -13.61
CA SER A 54 -3.26 -25.91 -12.83
C SER A 54 -2.57 -25.00 -11.82
N THR A 55 -2.96 -25.16 -10.55
CA THR A 55 -2.36 -24.44 -9.42
C THR A 55 -0.85 -24.70 -9.32
N LYS A 56 -0.40 -25.94 -9.56
CA LYS A 56 1.02 -26.32 -9.49
C LYS A 56 1.87 -25.58 -10.53
N ALA A 57 1.38 -25.46 -11.76
CA ALA A 57 2.07 -24.70 -12.81
C ALA A 57 2.10 -23.20 -12.48
N ALA A 58 0.96 -22.65 -12.05
CA ALA A 58 0.84 -21.24 -11.70
C ALA A 58 1.73 -20.84 -10.49
N ILE A 59 1.87 -21.71 -9.47
CA ILE A 59 2.82 -21.51 -8.36
C ILE A 59 4.25 -21.42 -8.89
N ALA A 60 4.67 -22.34 -9.76
CA ALA A 60 6.02 -22.34 -10.32
C ALA A 60 6.29 -21.07 -11.16
N ALA A 61 5.31 -20.64 -11.95
CA ALA A 61 5.38 -19.40 -12.72
C ALA A 61 5.52 -18.15 -11.82
N VAL A 62 4.74 -18.05 -10.73
CA VAL A 62 4.85 -16.94 -9.77
C VAL A 62 6.21 -16.97 -9.05
N GLN A 63 6.67 -18.14 -8.61
CA GLN A 63 7.96 -18.31 -7.91
C GLN A 63 9.18 -18.02 -8.80
N ALA A 64 9.06 -18.22 -10.12
CA ALA A 64 10.10 -17.83 -11.08
C ALA A 64 10.22 -16.30 -11.24
N VAL A 65 9.16 -15.55 -10.96
CA VAL A 65 9.12 -14.08 -11.06
C VAL A 65 9.49 -13.41 -9.73
N THR A 66 8.98 -13.93 -8.60
CA THR A 66 9.19 -13.33 -7.28
C THR A 66 9.27 -14.36 -6.16
N THR A 67 10.12 -14.06 -5.18
CA THR A 67 10.27 -14.79 -3.92
C THR A 67 9.56 -14.11 -2.74
N ARG A 68 8.85 -12.99 -2.98
CA ARG A 68 8.20 -12.19 -1.92
C ARG A 68 6.86 -12.78 -1.48
N HIS A 69 6.42 -12.42 -0.27
CA HIS A 69 5.27 -13.03 0.39
C HIS A 69 3.92 -12.47 -0.07
N ARG A 70 3.84 -11.21 -0.52
CA ARG A 70 2.60 -10.60 -0.99
C ARG A 70 2.71 -10.19 -2.45
N VAL A 71 1.92 -10.82 -3.30
CA VAL A 71 1.96 -10.60 -4.76
C VAL A 71 0.57 -10.18 -5.23
N LEU A 72 0.49 -9.08 -5.96
CA LEU A 72 -0.70 -8.71 -6.72
C LEU A 72 -0.53 -9.21 -8.16
N VAL A 73 -1.41 -10.08 -8.62
CA VAL A 73 -1.48 -10.48 -10.03
C VAL A 73 -2.64 -9.75 -10.70
N VAL A 74 -2.34 -9.08 -11.81
CA VAL A 74 -3.32 -8.36 -12.64
C VAL A 74 -3.50 -9.11 -13.94
N ILE A 75 -4.73 -9.57 -14.20
CA ILE A 75 -5.11 -10.32 -15.39
C ILE A 75 -6.09 -9.55 -16.28
N ASP A 76 -6.28 -10.05 -17.50
CA ASP A 76 -7.41 -9.65 -18.33
C ASP A 76 -8.68 -10.39 -17.87
N ARG A 77 -9.85 -9.81 -18.17
CA ARG A 77 -11.16 -10.38 -17.82
C ARG A 77 -11.47 -11.69 -18.57
N GLY A 78 -10.82 -11.98 -19.69
CA GLY A 78 -10.93 -13.24 -20.42
C GLY A 78 -10.06 -14.39 -19.91
N ASP A 79 -9.07 -14.13 -19.04
CA ASP A 79 -8.10 -15.16 -18.58
C ASP A 79 -8.63 -15.98 -17.38
N ASP A 80 -9.66 -16.75 -17.69
CA ASP A 80 -10.37 -17.62 -16.76
C ASP A 80 -9.49 -18.76 -16.23
N VAL A 81 -8.51 -19.21 -17.02
CA VAL A 81 -7.60 -20.31 -16.68
C VAL A 81 -6.59 -19.86 -15.62
N THR A 82 -5.95 -18.70 -15.80
CA THR A 82 -5.09 -18.10 -14.78
C THR A 82 -5.90 -17.75 -13.53
N ALA A 83 -7.09 -17.16 -13.67
CA ALA A 83 -7.96 -16.83 -12.54
C ALA A 83 -8.28 -18.06 -11.67
N LYS A 84 -8.70 -19.16 -12.30
CA LYS A 84 -9.00 -20.43 -11.61
C LYS A 84 -7.77 -21.08 -10.98
N SER A 85 -6.58 -20.88 -11.57
CA SER A 85 -5.31 -21.45 -11.10
C SER A 85 -4.66 -20.68 -9.94
N LEU A 86 -4.83 -19.35 -9.88
CA LEU A 86 -4.19 -18.51 -8.87
C LEU A 86 -5.09 -18.18 -7.67
N ARG A 87 -6.42 -18.20 -7.80
CA ARG A 87 -7.37 -17.78 -6.75
C ARG A 87 -7.28 -18.53 -5.41
N ASN A 88 -6.63 -19.69 -5.36
CA ASN A 88 -6.49 -20.52 -4.15
C ASN A 88 -5.16 -20.29 -3.40
N LEU A 89 -4.29 -19.41 -3.91
CA LEU A 89 -2.96 -19.20 -3.32
C LEU A 89 -3.00 -18.19 -2.17
N THR A 90 -2.48 -18.59 -1.02
CA THR A 90 -2.35 -17.70 0.15
C THR A 90 -1.24 -16.66 -0.08
N GLY A 91 -1.49 -15.41 0.32
CA GLY A 91 -0.55 -14.31 0.09
C GLY A 91 -0.66 -13.64 -1.29
N LEU A 92 -1.37 -14.25 -2.24
CA LEU A 92 -1.63 -13.68 -3.55
C LEU A 92 -3.01 -12.99 -3.60
N VAL A 93 -3.07 -11.83 -4.24
CA VAL A 93 -4.32 -11.15 -4.60
C VAL A 93 -4.42 -11.14 -6.12
N LEU A 94 -5.58 -11.47 -6.66
CA LEU A 94 -5.84 -11.47 -8.10
C LEU A 94 -6.92 -10.44 -8.42
N LEU A 95 -6.63 -9.53 -9.35
CA LEU A 95 -7.55 -8.51 -9.84
C LEU A 95 -7.56 -8.48 -11.37
N THR A 96 -8.65 -8.00 -11.96
CA THR A 96 -8.68 -7.58 -13.36
C THR A 96 -8.19 -6.13 -13.48
N PHE A 97 -7.66 -5.75 -14.65
CA PHE A 97 -7.06 -4.42 -14.85
C PHE A 97 -8.02 -3.23 -14.61
N ASP A 98 -9.32 -3.43 -14.78
CA ASP A 98 -10.37 -2.43 -14.54
C ASP A 98 -10.67 -2.22 -13.04
N GLN A 99 -10.44 -3.25 -12.21
CA GLN A 99 -10.63 -3.21 -10.75
C GLN A 99 -9.36 -2.83 -9.97
N LEU A 100 -8.25 -2.55 -10.68
CA LEU A 100 -6.97 -2.20 -10.08
C LEU A 100 -7.08 -0.94 -9.20
N ASN A 101 -6.75 -1.10 -7.91
CA ASN A 101 -6.89 -0.06 -6.91
C ASN A 101 -5.57 0.20 -6.14
N THR A 102 -5.48 1.34 -5.48
CA THR A 102 -4.26 1.75 -4.77
C THR A 102 -3.96 0.92 -3.52
N TYR A 103 -4.98 0.37 -2.86
CA TYR A 103 -4.82 -0.38 -1.61
C TYR A 103 -4.06 -1.69 -1.85
N ASP A 104 -4.47 -2.48 -2.85
CA ASP A 104 -3.84 -3.77 -3.14
C ASP A 104 -2.43 -3.61 -3.73
N VAL A 105 -2.17 -2.54 -4.50
CA VAL A 105 -0.83 -2.19 -4.98
C VAL A 105 0.12 -1.82 -3.82
N ILE A 106 -0.36 -1.08 -2.81
CA ILE A 106 0.45 -0.71 -1.63
C ILE A 106 0.65 -1.91 -0.69
N LYS A 107 -0.37 -2.74 -0.51
CA LYS A 107 -0.37 -3.92 0.37
C LYS A 107 0.48 -5.07 -0.16
N SER A 108 0.65 -5.17 -1.46
CA SER A 108 1.49 -6.18 -2.11
C SER A 108 2.91 -5.68 -2.27
N ASP A 109 3.87 -6.58 -2.08
CA ASP A 109 5.29 -6.27 -2.24
C ASP A 109 5.62 -6.06 -3.73
N ASP A 110 5.14 -7.00 -4.56
CA ASP A 110 5.33 -7.03 -6.01
C ASP A 110 4.00 -7.05 -6.76
N VAL A 111 4.00 -6.51 -7.98
CA VAL A 111 2.86 -6.46 -8.89
C VAL A 111 3.26 -7.13 -10.20
N VAL A 112 2.53 -8.17 -10.60
CA VAL A 112 2.77 -8.92 -11.84
C VAL A 112 1.56 -8.77 -12.75
N PHE A 113 1.76 -8.21 -13.94
CA PHE A 113 0.73 -8.13 -14.98
C PHE A 113 0.88 -9.28 -15.97
N THR A 114 -0.22 -9.83 -16.47
CA THR A 114 -0.16 -10.46 -17.81
C THR A 114 -0.03 -9.35 -18.85
N LYS A 115 0.69 -9.62 -19.95
CA LYS A 115 0.92 -8.67 -21.04
C LYS A 115 -0.38 -8.10 -21.61
N ALA A 116 -1.37 -8.96 -21.86
CA ALA A 116 -2.70 -8.55 -22.30
C ALA A 116 -3.37 -7.56 -21.32
N ALA A 117 -3.26 -7.80 -20.01
CA ALA A 117 -3.78 -6.90 -18.99
C ALA A 117 -3.00 -5.57 -18.91
N PHE A 118 -1.68 -5.61 -19.11
CA PHE A 118 -0.84 -4.42 -19.14
C PHE A 118 -1.16 -3.53 -20.35
N ASP A 119 -1.26 -4.11 -21.54
CA ASP A 119 -1.57 -3.38 -22.77
C ASP A 119 -2.98 -2.79 -22.71
N ALA A 120 -3.97 -3.56 -22.23
CA ALA A 120 -5.33 -3.07 -21.99
C ALA A 120 -5.38 -1.94 -20.95
N PHE A 121 -4.62 -2.05 -19.86
CA PHE A 121 -4.51 -1.00 -18.84
C PHE A 121 -3.89 0.29 -19.40
N VAL A 122 -2.79 0.18 -20.16
CA VAL A 122 -2.13 1.34 -20.78
C VAL A 122 -3.03 2.00 -21.82
N ALA A 123 -3.72 1.21 -22.67
CA ALA A 123 -4.67 1.73 -23.64
C ALA A 123 -5.82 2.49 -22.95
N ALA A 124 -6.46 1.87 -21.96
CA ALA A 124 -7.56 2.48 -21.20
C ALA A 124 -7.16 3.77 -20.47
N ARG A 125 -5.90 3.88 -20.00
CA ARG A 125 -5.40 5.07 -19.29
C ARG A 125 -4.81 6.15 -20.19
N SER A 126 -4.37 5.81 -21.40
CA SER A 126 -3.90 6.77 -22.40
C SER A 126 -5.06 7.54 -23.04
N ALA A 127 -6.21 6.86 -23.25
CA ALA A 127 -7.44 7.48 -23.73
C ALA A 127 -8.01 8.57 -22.80
N GLU A 128 -7.65 8.57 -21.50
CA GLU A 128 -8.02 9.63 -20.54
C GLU A 128 -7.15 10.90 -20.65
N GLY A 129 -6.29 11.03 -21.67
CA GLY A 129 -5.69 12.30 -22.08
C GLY A 129 -4.40 12.70 -21.34
N VAL A 130 -3.37 11.84 -21.38
CA VAL A 130 -1.98 12.22 -21.04
C VAL A 130 -1.03 11.50 -21.99
N ASP A 131 -0.13 12.23 -22.64
CA ASP A 131 0.86 11.66 -23.57
C ASP A 131 1.76 10.63 -22.88
N THR A 132 1.78 9.40 -23.39
CA THR A 132 2.66 8.33 -22.93
C THR A 132 4.10 8.63 -23.36
N ILE A 133 4.93 9.05 -22.40
CA ILE A 133 6.37 9.23 -22.63
C ILE A 133 6.98 7.88 -23.02
N LYS A 134 7.42 7.76 -24.27
CA LYS A 134 8.14 6.59 -24.79
C LYS A 134 9.53 6.50 -24.16
N LEU A 135 9.67 5.78 -23.05
CA LEU A 135 10.98 5.39 -22.53
C LEU A 135 11.45 4.09 -23.21
N SER A 136 12.27 4.23 -24.26
CA SER A 136 12.87 3.09 -24.95
C SER A 136 14.31 3.35 -25.44
N ALA A 137 15.06 4.26 -24.78
CA ALA A 137 16.38 4.70 -25.28
C ALA A 137 17.41 5.04 -24.18
N ALA A 138 17.29 4.49 -22.96
CA ALA A 138 18.16 4.85 -21.82
C ALA A 138 18.71 3.68 -20.98
N VAL A 139 18.66 2.43 -21.49
CA VAL A 139 19.17 1.23 -20.80
C VAL A 139 20.20 0.46 -21.66
N GLU A 140 20.94 1.17 -22.52
CA GLU A 140 22.00 0.62 -23.38
C GLU A 140 23.33 1.43 -23.29
N ALA A 141 23.42 2.41 -22.39
CA ALA A 141 24.53 3.39 -22.34
C ALA A 141 25.18 3.53 -20.95
N SER A 142 25.46 2.42 -20.26
CA SER A 142 26.22 2.41 -19.01
C SER A 142 27.06 1.14 -18.83
N ALA A 143 27.85 0.79 -19.84
CA ALA A 143 28.95 -0.17 -19.74
C ALA A 143 30.14 0.35 -20.56
N ALA A 144 31.35 0.31 -19.97
CA ALA A 144 32.54 1.10 -20.35
C ALA A 144 32.35 2.64 -20.19
N THR A 145 33.28 3.42 -19.64
CA THR A 145 34.74 3.22 -19.47
C THR A 145 35.23 3.78 -18.12
N GLU A 146 36.28 3.18 -17.54
CA GLU A 146 36.86 3.56 -16.24
C GLU A 146 38.12 4.45 -16.34
N ALA A 147 37.99 5.71 -15.89
CA ALA A 147 39.01 6.57 -15.22
C ALA A 147 40.35 6.90 -15.96
N PRO A 148 41.29 7.73 -15.41
CA PRO A 148 41.21 8.63 -14.24
C PRO A 148 41.76 10.08 -14.41
N ALA A 149 41.51 10.91 -13.38
CA ALA A 149 42.36 12.00 -12.82
C ALA A 149 42.48 13.40 -13.50
N LYS A 150 42.02 14.46 -12.80
CA LYS A 150 42.87 15.30 -11.89
C LYS A 150 42.14 16.50 -11.22
N LYS A 151 42.25 16.55 -9.88
CA LYS A 151 42.51 17.70 -8.99
C LYS A 151 41.57 18.94 -8.96
N ALA A 152 41.04 19.24 -7.78
CA ALA A 152 40.33 20.48 -7.40
C ALA A 152 41.26 21.70 -7.26
N PRO A 153 40.74 22.94 -7.04
CA PRO A 153 40.39 23.36 -5.67
C PRO A 153 39.16 24.30 -5.52
N ALA A 154 38.74 24.51 -4.27
CA ALA A 154 37.57 25.30 -3.88
C ALA A 154 37.84 26.80 -3.61
N LYS A 155 36.78 27.62 -3.71
CA LYS A 155 36.55 28.88 -2.95
C LYS A 155 35.08 28.89 -2.53
N LYS A 156 34.75 28.57 -1.27
CA LYS A 156 34.74 29.44 -0.07
C LYS A 156 33.66 30.53 -0.13
N ALA A 157 32.63 30.36 0.72
CA ALA A 157 31.57 31.35 0.97
C ALA A 157 32.10 32.62 1.69
N PRO A 158 31.25 33.65 1.84
CA PRO A 158 30.95 34.05 3.21
C PRO A 158 29.46 34.33 3.47
N ALA A 159 29.06 34.17 4.74
CA ALA A 159 27.73 34.47 5.24
C ALA A 159 27.56 35.95 5.65
N LYS A 160 26.32 36.45 5.56
CA LYS A 160 25.74 37.49 6.42
C LYS A 160 24.33 37.00 6.78
N LYS A 161 24.09 36.45 7.98
CA LYS A 161 23.89 37.12 9.27
C LYS A 161 22.67 38.05 9.26
N ALA A 162 21.59 37.57 9.89
CA ALA A 162 20.38 38.34 10.20
C ALA A 162 20.64 39.39 11.31
N PRO A 163 19.67 40.28 11.54
CA PRO A 163 19.37 40.75 12.89
C PRO A 163 17.89 40.50 13.28
N ALA A 164 17.68 40.17 14.55
CA ALA A 164 16.35 40.04 15.15
C ALA A 164 15.99 41.27 16.01
N LYS A 165 14.71 41.61 16.06
CA LYS A 165 14.01 42.30 17.17
C LYS A 165 12.63 41.61 17.27
N LYS A 166 12.14 41.00 18.35
CA LYS A 166 12.23 41.18 19.84
C LYS A 166 11.12 42.09 20.42
N ALA A 167 10.01 41.44 20.83
CA ALA A 167 9.15 41.69 22.01
C ALA A 167 8.25 40.43 22.13
N ALA A 168 8.13 39.70 23.25
CA ALA A 168 7.52 40.06 24.55
C ALA A 168 6.07 40.55 24.39
N THR A 169 5.02 40.06 25.06
CA THR A 169 4.85 39.02 26.12
C THR A 169 3.39 38.50 26.01
N ALA A 170 2.79 37.59 26.81
CA ALA A 170 3.04 37.14 28.19
C ALA A 170 2.62 35.65 28.41
N GLU A 171 2.32 35.30 29.67
CA GLU A 171 1.96 33.99 30.24
C GLU A 171 0.59 34.09 30.95
N LYS A 172 -0.30 33.08 30.85
CA LYS A 172 -1.02 32.52 32.03
C LYS A 172 -1.80 31.22 31.75
N ALA A 173 -1.54 30.22 32.59
CA ALA A 173 -2.45 29.10 32.88
C ALA A 173 -2.57 28.94 34.41
N PRO A 174 -3.70 28.40 34.90
CA PRO A 174 -3.68 27.44 36.02
C PRO A 174 -4.54 26.18 35.66
N ALA A 175 -4.17 24.93 35.97
CA ALA A 175 -4.04 24.29 37.29
C ALA A 175 -5.37 24.28 38.11
N LYS A 176 -5.79 23.24 38.85
CA LYS A 176 -5.36 21.83 39.08
C LYS A 176 -6.45 21.11 39.94
N LYS A 177 -6.71 19.80 39.74
CA LYS A 177 -7.14 18.81 40.77
C LYS A 177 -7.18 17.41 40.10
N ALA A 178 -6.32 16.44 40.42
CA ALA A 178 -6.23 15.62 41.65
C ALA A 178 -7.54 14.82 41.90
N ALA A 179 -7.67 13.52 41.60
CA ALA A 179 -6.91 12.31 42.00
C ALA A 179 -7.34 11.70 43.37
N ALA A 180 -7.89 10.48 43.35
CA ALA A 180 -7.99 9.59 44.52
C ALA A 180 -8.19 8.11 44.11
N LYS A 181 -7.43 7.19 44.73
CA LYS A 181 -7.62 5.72 44.69
C LYS A 181 -8.48 5.27 45.88
N LYS A 182 -9.27 4.19 45.75
CA LYS A 182 -9.31 3.08 46.74
C LYS A 182 -10.14 1.86 46.33
N ALA A 183 -9.52 0.69 46.51
CA ALA A 183 -10.13 -0.56 47.00
C ALA A 183 -9.36 -0.91 48.32
N PRO A 184 -9.54 -2.05 49.03
CA PRO A 184 -10.52 -3.16 48.94
C PRO A 184 -11.12 -3.61 50.31
N ALA A 185 -12.03 -4.62 50.32
CA ALA A 185 -12.25 -5.68 51.35
C ALA A 185 -13.57 -6.46 51.03
N LYS A 186 -13.61 -7.81 50.87
CA LYS A 186 -13.69 -8.92 51.88
C LYS A 186 -14.84 -8.73 52.91
N LYS A 187 -15.79 -9.65 53.13
CA LYS A 187 -15.65 -11.03 53.70
C LYS A 187 -17.03 -11.75 53.86
N ALA A 188 -17.08 -13.10 53.76
CA ALA A 188 -18.10 -14.06 54.31
C ALA A 188 -19.59 -13.93 53.86
N ALA A 189 -20.50 -14.92 53.96
CA ALA A 189 -20.52 -16.37 54.29
C ALA A 189 -21.76 -16.97 53.56
N GLU A 190 -21.75 -18.17 52.96
CA GLU A 190 -21.96 -19.53 53.53
C GLU A 190 -23.41 -19.88 53.94
N ALA A 191 -23.89 -21.07 53.49
CA ALA A 191 -25.17 -21.75 53.76
C ALA A 191 -26.47 -21.03 53.30
N GLY A 192 -27.53 -21.73 52.86
CA GLY A 192 -27.76 -23.17 52.66
C GLY A 192 -29.28 -23.49 52.60
N LYS A 193 -29.64 -24.71 52.18
CA LYS A 193 -31.01 -25.25 51.97
C LYS A 193 -31.76 -24.69 50.75
N ASP A 194 -32.10 -25.51 49.75
CA ASP A 194 -33.07 -26.64 49.73
C ASP A 194 -34.52 -26.14 49.69
N ASP A 195 -35.17 -26.21 48.52
CA ASP A 195 -36.52 -26.76 48.36
C ASP A 195 -36.87 -26.95 46.86
N GLN A 196 -37.14 -28.22 46.50
CA GLN A 196 -37.82 -28.79 45.31
C GLN A 196 -37.25 -28.52 43.90
#